data_AF-A0A7R9KPM6-F1
#
_entry.id   AF-A0A7R9KPM6-F1
#
_cell.length_a   1.000
_cell.length_b   1.000
_cell.length_c   1.000
_cell.angle_alpha   90.00
_cell.angle_beta   90.00
_cell.angle_gamma   90.00
#
_symmetry.space_group_name_H-M   'P 1'
#
loop_
_entity.id
_entity.type
_entity.pdbx_description
1 polymer ?
#
loop_
_entity_poly.entity_id
_entity_poly.type
_entity_poly.pdbx_seq_one_letter_code
_entity_poly.pdbx_strand_id
1 'polypeptide(L)'
;MTTTVIGVTGGKVALPCNITPPTYDDAVSLILWYKDESTTPIYSLDARKGNLDQARHASEDNLISRSYMNTIQRPAHLMLELLSTEDAGEYRCRVDFRKARTRNSVIFLEIIVPPEKPVIMDGNGEPQPALIGPYNEGDRLVLVCVVEGGKPTPSLTWWRESVLLDDSYEMIGNGGSVRNQLEIQSLQRHDLMAVFTCQASNNNISMPTYTTVSVDLNSSQKSRAPA
;
A
#
# COMPACT_ATOMS: atom_id res chain seq x y z
N MET A 1 -3.53 11.13 24.18
CA MET A 1 -3.55 11.46 22.74
C MET A 1 -3.36 10.15 22.01
N THR A 2 -4.32 9.82 21.18
CA THR A 2 -4.33 8.64 20.34
C THR A 2 -3.68 9.01 19.00
N THR A 3 -2.76 8.19 18.50
CA THR A 3 -2.07 8.44 17.22
C THR A 3 -2.39 7.32 16.25
N THR A 4 -2.72 7.63 15.00
CA THR A 4 -2.84 6.63 13.93
C THR A 4 -1.58 6.64 13.09
N VAL A 5 -1.04 5.47 12.80
CA VAL A 5 0.12 5.27 11.93
C VAL A 5 -0.29 4.31 10.83
N ILE A 6 0.11 4.62 9.60
CA ILE A 6 -0.24 3.84 8.42
C ILE A 6 1.01 3.12 7.93
N GLY A 7 0.91 1.81 7.76
CA GLY A 7 1.92 0.95 7.14
C GLY A 7 1.42 0.33 5.85
N VAL A 8 2.34 -0.09 4.98
CA VAL A 8 2.04 -0.85 3.77
C VAL A 8 2.58 -2.27 3.94
N THR A 9 1.82 -3.29 3.54
CA THR A 9 2.26 -4.70 3.62
C THR A 9 3.63 -4.90 2.97
N GLY A 10 4.49 -5.70 3.60
CA GLY A 10 5.88 -5.93 3.22
C GLY A 10 6.85 -4.78 3.56
N GLY A 11 6.32 -3.61 3.94
CA GLY A 11 7.09 -2.44 4.34
C GLY A 11 7.54 -2.46 5.80
N LYS A 12 7.81 -1.26 6.32
CA LYS A 12 8.19 -1.02 7.72
C LYS A 12 7.49 0.20 8.29
N VAL A 13 7.34 0.24 9.61
CA VAL A 13 6.70 1.35 10.33
C VAL A 13 7.38 1.61 11.66
N ALA A 14 7.38 2.87 12.09
CA ALA A 14 7.87 3.29 13.40
C ALA A 14 6.66 3.66 14.29
N LEU A 15 6.41 2.87 15.32
CA LEU A 15 5.35 3.14 16.29
C LEU A 15 5.89 4.04 17.41
N PRO A 16 5.46 5.32 17.50
CA PRO A 16 6.06 6.28 18.41
C PRO A 16 5.74 5.95 19.87
N CYS A 17 6.73 6.13 20.74
CA CYS A 17 6.56 6.04 22.18
C CYS A 17 7.38 7.12 22.90
N ASN A 18 6.69 7.94 23.69
CA ASN A 18 7.35 9.01 24.44
C ASN A 18 7.99 8.48 25.73
N ILE A 19 9.28 8.18 25.65
CA ILE A 19 10.10 7.72 26.77
C ILE A 19 10.77 8.87 27.55
N THR A 20 10.41 10.14 27.28
CA THR A 20 11.05 11.30 27.92
C THR A 20 10.62 11.42 29.39
N PRO A 21 11.56 11.32 30.36
CA PRO A 21 11.24 11.49 31.77
C PRO A 21 10.71 12.90 32.08
N PRO A 22 9.80 13.06 33.06
CA PRO A 22 9.30 14.38 33.45
C PRO A 22 10.37 15.28 34.09
N THR A 23 11.40 14.68 34.71
CA THR A 23 12.50 15.40 35.36
C THR A 23 13.84 14.85 34.87
N TYR A 24 14.87 15.70 34.83
CA TYR A 24 16.21 15.33 34.32
C TYR A 24 16.95 14.30 35.17
N ASP A 25 16.58 14.16 36.44
CA ASP A 25 17.17 13.23 37.40
C ASP A 25 16.44 11.87 37.45
N ASP A 26 15.48 11.65 36.55
CA ASP A 26 14.74 10.41 36.39
C ASP A 26 15.16 9.69 35.10
N ALA A 27 14.95 8.38 35.07
CA ALA A 27 15.33 7.52 33.96
C ALA A 27 14.25 6.48 33.70
N VAL A 28 14.21 5.97 32.47
CA VAL A 28 13.34 4.85 32.11
C VAL A 28 13.84 3.59 32.79
N SER A 29 12.93 2.80 33.36
CA SER A 29 13.21 1.51 33.99
C SER A 29 12.75 0.34 33.12
N LEU A 30 11.58 0.45 32.50
CA LEU A 30 10.98 -0.62 31.69
C LEU A 30 10.11 -0.02 30.59
N ILE A 31 10.21 -0.56 29.37
CA ILE A 31 9.29 -0.26 28.26
C ILE A 31 8.61 -1.56 27.86
N LEU A 32 7.28 -1.54 27.79
CA LEU A 32 6.45 -2.68 27.40
C LEU A 32 5.52 -2.27 26.28
N TRP A 33 5.43 -3.10 25.25
CA TRP A 33 4.45 -2.96 24.18
C TRP A 33 3.43 -4.07 24.28
N TYR A 34 2.17 -3.71 24.16
CA TYR A 34 1.04 -4.63 24.10
C TYR A 34 0.32 -4.42 22.77
N LYS A 35 -0.27 -5.48 22.23
CA LYS A 35 -1.11 -5.44 21.05
C LYS A 35 -2.53 -5.87 21.41
N ASP A 36 -3.49 -5.09 20.96
CA ASP A 36 -4.93 -5.27 21.19
C ASP A 36 -5.22 -5.50 22.68
N GLU A 37 -6.10 -6.45 23.00
CA GLU A 37 -6.50 -6.78 24.37
C GLU A 37 -5.49 -7.71 25.09
N SER A 38 -4.29 -7.92 24.53
CA SER A 38 -3.31 -8.82 25.14
C SER A 38 -2.82 -8.28 26.49
N THR A 39 -2.83 -9.15 27.50
CA THR A 39 -2.30 -8.85 28.83
C THR A 39 -0.80 -9.15 28.95
N THR A 40 -0.23 -9.86 27.97
CA THR A 40 1.20 -10.16 27.88
C THR A 40 1.86 -9.20 26.89
N PRO A 41 3.05 -8.65 27.20
CA PRO A 41 3.72 -7.74 26.29
C PRO A 41 4.31 -8.48 25.09
N ILE A 42 4.03 -7.97 23.88
CA ILE A 42 4.57 -8.48 22.61
C ILE A 42 6.04 -8.11 22.41
N TYR A 43 6.50 -7.04 23.08
CA TYR A 43 7.88 -6.57 23.10
C TYR A 43 8.19 -5.92 24.44
N SER A 44 9.39 -6.11 24.95
CA SER A 44 9.88 -5.52 26.21
C SER A 44 11.33 -5.07 26.11
N LEU A 45 11.64 -3.97 26.81
CA LEU A 45 12.99 -3.45 27.03
C LEU A 45 13.16 -3.17 28.52
N ASP A 46 14.06 -3.91 29.16
CA ASP A 46 14.30 -3.89 30.61
C ASP A 46 15.65 -3.23 30.94
N ALA A 47 15.59 -2.00 31.46
CA ALA A 47 16.74 -1.19 31.84
C ALA A 47 16.90 -1.09 33.37
N ARG A 48 16.26 -1.97 34.16
CA ARG A 48 16.31 -1.90 35.63
C ARG A 48 17.71 -2.12 36.21
N LYS A 49 18.57 -2.87 35.51
CA LYS A 49 19.94 -3.21 35.94
C LYS A 49 21.02 -2.30 35.32
N GLY A 50 20.66 -1.29 34.54
CA GLY A 50 21.64 -0.49 33.80
C GLY A 50 21.03 0.74 33.13
N ASN A 51 21.64 1.14 32.01
CA ASN A 51 21.16 2.22 31.17
C ASN A 51 20.39 1.66 29.96
N LEU A 52 19.70 2.52 29.21
CA LEU A 52 18.86 2.12 28.07
C LEU A 52 19.64 1.45 26.92
N ASP A 53 20.91 1.77 26.76
CA ASP A 53 21.84 1.21 25.76
C ASP A 53 22.24 -0.25 26.05
N GLN A 54 22.18 -0.66 27.32
CA GLN A 54 22.52 -2.02 27.77
C GLN A 54 21.26 -2.81 28.19
N ALA A 55 20.08 -2.28 27.88
CA ALA A 55 18.84 -2.89 28.28
C ALA A 55 18.67 -4.27 27.65
N ARG A 56 18.01 -5.18 28.38
CA ARG A 56 17.66 -6.49 27.83
C ARG A 56 16.36 -6.37 27.05
N HIS A 57 16.34 -6.92 25.85
CA HIS A 57 15.16 -6.94 24.99
C HIS A 57 14.57 -8.35 24.91
N ALA A 58 13.25 -8.44 24.76
CA ALA A 58 12.56 -9.67 24.43
C ALA A 58 11.29 -9.35 23.63
N SER A 59 10.89 -10.24 22.73
CA SER A 59 9.68 -10.12 21.93
C SER A 59 9.04 -11.50 21.71
N GLU A 60 7.79 -11.52 21.25
CA GLU A 60 7.14 -12.74 20.78
C GLU A 60 7.83 -13.33 19.55
N ASP A 61 7.68 -14.64 19.34
CA ASP A 61 8.41 -15.39 18.31
C ASP A 61 8.22 -14.84 16.89
N ASN A 62 7.00 -14.41 16.55
CA ASN A 62 6.67 -13.81 15.25
C ASN A 62 7.25 -12.39 15.06
N LEU A 63 7.82 -11.79 16.11
CA LEU A 63 8.41 -10.45 16.12
C LEU A 63 9.93 -10.44 16.30
N ILE A 64 10.55 -11.55 16.74
CA ILE A 64 12.00 -11.64 17.05
C ILE A 64 12.87 -11.15 15.89
N SER A 65 12.53 -11.52 14.66
CA SER A 65 13.35 -11.21 13.48
C SER A 65 13.05 -9.86 12.82
N ARG A 66 11.98 -9.18 13.23
CA ARG A 66 11.43 -8.02 12.50
C ARG A 66 11.00 -6.86 13.39
N SER A 67 11.36 -6.89 14.67
CA SER A 67 11.04 -5.81 15.62
C SER A 67 12.25 -5.39 16.44
N TYR A 68 12.39 -4.08 16.66
CA TYR A 68 13.39 -3.54 17.57
C TYR A 68 12.98 -2.16 18.07
N MET A 69 13.35 -1.84 19.31
CA MET A 69 13.10 -0.51 19.88
C MET A 69 14.27 0.43 19.57
N ASN A 70 13.98 1.55 18.91
CA ASN A 70 14.93 2.65 18.74
C ASN A 70 14.73 3.69 19.85
N THR A 71 15.68 3.76 20.76
CA THR A 71 15.66 4.69 21.91
C THR A 71 16.47 5.96 21.68
N ILE A 72 17.25 6.02 20.60
CA ILE A 72 18.15 7.14 20.28
C ILE A 72 17.38 8.26 19.57
N GLN A 73 16.50 7.91 18.63
CA GLN A 73 15.68 8.88 17.91
C GLN A 73 14.55 9.44 18.81
N ARG A 74 14.13 10.68 18.54
CA ARG A 74 13.08 11.40 19.29
C ARG A 74 11.90 11.73 18.36
N PRO A 75 10.68 11.22 18.63
CA PRO A 75 10.35 10.29 19.70
C PRO A 75 10.99 8.91 19.48
N ALA A 76 11.25 8.22 20.58
CA ALA A 76 11.65 6.81 20.53
C ALA A 76 10.49 6.00 19.93
N HIS A 77 10.77 4.86 19.33
CA HIS A 77 9.74 4.08 18.65
C HIS A 77 10.08 2.60 18.58
N LEU A 78 9.04 1.77 18.50
CA LEU A 78 9.17 0.38 18.09
C LEU A 78 9.16 0.34 16.57
N MET A 79 10.26 -0.12 15.97
CA MET A 79 10.29 -0.44 14.56
C MET A 79 9.66 -1.82 14.35
N LEU A 80 8.76 -1.91 13.37
CA LEU A 80 8.24 -3.17 12.84
C LEU A 80 8.55 -3.23 11.35
N GLU A 81 9.14 -4.33 10.91
CA GLU A 81 9.50 -4.60 9.51
C GLU A 81 8.69 -5.80 8.97
N LEU A 82 8.68 -5.97 7.64
CA LEU A 82 7.97 -7.04 6.95
C LEU A 82 6.49 -7.12 7.36
N LEU A 83 5.81 -5.97 7.27
CA LEU A 83 4.44 -5.84 7.77
C LEU A 83 3.46 -6.81 7.10
N SER A 84 2.60 -7.43 7.89
CA SER A 84 1.46 -8.22 7.43
C SER A 84 0.13 -7.57 7.82
N THR A 85 -0.98 -8.10 7.31
CA THR A 85 -2.33 -7.63 7.71
C THR A 85 -2.64 -7.89 9.18
N GLU A 86 -1.98 -8.87 9.81
CA GLU A 86 -2.14 -9.23 11.22
C GLU A 86 -1.48 -8.22 12.17
N ASP A 87 -0.56 -7.40 11.65
CA ASP A 87 0.05 -6.30 12.40
C ASP A 87 -0.92 -5.14 12.61
N ALA A 88 -2.02 -5.06 11.87
CA ALA A 88 -3.03 -4.05 12.14
C ALA A 88 -3.62 -4.24 13.55
N GLY A 89 -3.90 -3.14 14.24
CA GLY A 89 -4.50 -3.18 15.57
C GLY A 89 -4.09 -2.02 16.48
N GLU A 90 -4.50 -2.13 17.74
CA GLU A 90 -4.14 -1.17 18.78
C GLU A 90 -2.81 -1.58 19.43
N TYR A 91 -1.86 -0.66 19.50
CA TYR A 91 -0.60 -0.83 20.19
C TYR A 91 -0.54 0.10 21.40
N ARG A 92 -0.27 -0.45 22.58
CA ARG A 92 -0.08 0.31 23.80
C ARG A 92 1.37 0.27 24.23
N CYS A 93 2.05 1.41 24.17
CA CYS A 93 3.36 1.58 24.78
C CYS A 93 3.20 2.01 26.24
N ARG A 94 3.68 1.18 27.18
CA ARG A 94 3.81 1.49 28.59
C ARG A 94 5.27 1.76 28.92
N VAL A 95 5.54 2.91 29.52
CA VAL A 95 6.87 3.31 30.00
C VAL A 95 6.81 3.48 31.50
N ASP A 96 7.57 2.66 32.22
CA ASP A 96 7.81 2.83 33.64
C ASP A 96 9.13 3.60 33.82
N PHE A 97 9.10 4.58 34.72
CA PHE A 97 10.28 5.36 35.11
C PHE A 97 10.79 4.89 36.47
N ARG A 98 11.95 5.40 36.92
CA ARG A 98 12.49 5.04 38.25
C ARG A 98 11.79 5.82 39.37
N LYS A 99 11.41 7.07 39.11
CA LYS A 99 10.77 7.96 40.10
C LYS A 99 9.37 8.38 39.69
N ALA A 100 9.19 8.78 38.44
CA ALA A 100 7.92 9.28 37.95
C ALA A 100 6.87 8.17 37.78
N ARG A 101 5.61 8.60 37.66
CA ARG A 101 4.50 7.71 37.33
C ARG A 101 4.65 7.13 35.94
N THR A 102 4.20 5.89 35.77
CA THR A 102 4.07 5.21 34.49
C THR A 102 3.32 6.07 33.47
N ARG A 103 3.79 6.06 32.23
CA ARG A 103 3.12 6.69 31.09
C ARG A 103 2.65 5.62 30.12
N ASN A 104 1.43 5.78 29.61
CA ASN A 104 0.89 4.95 28.54
C ASN A 104 0.62 5.82 27.30
N SER A 105 0.91 5.29 26.11
CA SER A 105 0.55 5.86 24.82
C SER A 105 -0.15 4.79 24.00
N VAL A 106 -1.20 5.18 23.27
CA VAL A 106 -1.99 4.28 22.42
C VAL A 106 -1.81 4.71 20.96
N ILE A 107 -1.47 3.75 20.11
CA ILE A 107 -1.19 3.91 18.70
C ILE A 107 -2.07 2.93 17.92
N PHE A 108 -2.81 3.39 16.93
CA PHE A 108 -3.52 2.52 15.99
C PHE A 108 -2.66 2.32 14.75
N LEU A 109 -2.31 1.07 14.45
CA LEU A 109 -1.63 0.71 13.22
C LEU A 109 -2.65 0.25 12.19
N GLU A 110 -2.78 1.02 11.10
CA GLU A 110 -3.55 0.64 9.92
C GLU A 110 -2.62 0.08 8.86
N ILE A 111 -3.02 -1.02 8.23
CA ILE A 111 -2.24 -1.68 7.18
C ILE A 111 -2.94 -1.56 5.84
N ILE A 112 -2.23 -0.95 4.90
CA ILE A 112 -2.60 -0.85 3.50
C ILE A 112 -2.07 -2.08 2.76
N VAL A 113 -2.95 -2.74 2.04
CA VAL A 113 -2.62 -3.80 1.09
C VAL A 113 -2.70 -3.16 -0.31
N PRO A 114 -1.61 -3.04 -1.08
CA PRO A 114 -1.68 -2.58 -2.46
C PRO A 114 -2.60 -3.48 -3.30
N PRO A 115 -3.30 -2.94 -4.31
CA PRO A 115 -4.08 -3.76 -5.23
C PRO A 115 -3.17 -4.70 -6.03
N GLU A 116 -3.74 -5.77 -6.58
CA GLU A 116 -3.01 -6.63 -7.50
C GLU A 116 -2.75 -5.92 -8.84
N LYS A 117 -2.00 -6.56 -9.73
CA LYS A 117 -1.77 -6.02 -11.07
C LYS A 117 -3.08 -6.07 -11.86
N PRO A 118 -3.57 -4.95 -12.43
CA PRO A 118 -4.82 -4.97 -13.19
C PRO A 118 -4.73 -5.85 -14.43
N VAL A 119 -5.84 -6.45 -14.84
CA VAL A 119 -5.95 -7.24 -16.07
C VAL A 119 -6.80 -6.46 -17.07
N ILE A 120 -6.28 -6.25 -18.27
CA ILE A 120 -7.03 -5.66 -19.39
C ILE A 120 -7.61 -6.78 -20.24
N MET A 121 -8.90 -6.72 -20.50
CA MET A 121 -9.68 -7.64 -21.31
C MET A 121 -10.39 -6.87 -22.45
N ASP A 122 -10.85 -7.59 -23.46
CA ASP A 122 -11.75 -7.03 -24.47
C ASP A 122 -13.22 -7.04 -23.99
N GLY A 123 -14.14 -6.60 -24.85
CA GLY A 123 -15.58 -6.63 -24.58
C GLY A 123 -16.18 -8.03 -24.42
N ASN A 124 -15.46 -9.09 -24.80
CA ASN A 124 -15.89 -10.49 -24.63
C ASN A 124 -15.35 -11.11 -23.32
N GLY A 125 -14.50 -10.39 -22.58
CA GLY A 125 -13.86 -10.88 -21.36
C GLY A 125 -12.57 -11.65 -21.59
N GLU A 126 -11.98 -11.60 -22.79
CA GLU A 126 -10.71 -12.26 -23.08
C GLU A 126 -9.53 -11.36 -22.70
N PRO A 127 -8.59 -11.85 -21.85
CA PRO A 127 -7.38 -11.10 -21.49
C PRO A 127 -6.55 -10.71 -22.71
N GLN A 128 -6.08 -9.47 -22.73
CA GLN A 128 -5.36 -8.91 -23.87
C GLN A 128 -3.84 -8.93 -23.68
N PRO A 129 -3.06 -9.24 -24.73
CA PRO A 129 -1.61 -9.07 -24.72
C PRO A 129 -1.22 -7.59 -24.70
N ALA A 130 0.07 -7.29 -24.54
CA ALA A 130 0.58 -5.92 -24.49
C ALA A 130 0.41 -5.13 -25.82
N LEU A 131 0.26 -5.82 -26.95
CA LEU A 131 0.00 -5.25 -28.27
C LEU A 131 -1.27 -5.89 -28.83
N ILE A 132 -2.29 -5.08 -29.09
CA ILE A 132 -3.60 -5.52 -29.58
C ILE A 132 -3.88 -5.02 -30.99
N GLY A 133 -4.70 -5.77 -31.73
CA GLY A 133 -5.01 -5.51 -33.13
C GLY A 133 -4.40 -6.56 -34.05
N PRO A 134 -4.16 -6.22 -35.33
CA PRO A 134 -4.32 -4.90 -35.91
C PRO A 134 -5.79 -4.51 -36.12
N TYR A 135 -6.13 -3.25 -35.84
CA TYR A 135 -7.45 -2.66 -36.12
C TYR A 135 -7.42 -1.78 -37.37
N ASN A 136 -8.58 -1.45 -37.92
CA ASN A 136 -8.72 -0.47 -38.99
C ASN A 136 -9.08 0.92 -38.43
N GLU A 137 -8.71 1.96 -39.17
CA GLU A 137 -9.22 3.32 -38.93
C GLU A 137 -10.76 3.28 -39.02
N GLY A 138 -11.43 3.82 -38.01
CA GLY A 138 -12.89 3.75 -37.88
C GLY A 138 -13.39 2.68 -36.90
N ASP A 139 -12.57 1.67 -36.57
CA ASP A 139 -13.00 0.57 -35.69
C ASP A 139 -13.27 1.07 -34.26
N ARG A 140 -14.21 0.39 -33.60
CA ARG A 140 -14.57 0.65 -32.20
C ARG A 140 -13.71 -0.23 -31.28
N LEU A 141 -13.03 0.38 -30.31
CA LEU A 141 -12.22 -0.33 -29.32
C LEU A 141 -12.91 -0.31 -27.96
N VAL A 142 -13.05 -1.49 -27.35
CA VAL A 142 -13.55 -1.65 -25.98
C VAL A 142 -12.45 -2.31 -25.15
N LEU A 143 -12.03 -1.61 -24.10
CA LEU A 143 -11.06 -2.11 -23.12
C LEU A 143 -11.73 -2.20 -21.76
N VAL A 144 -11.71 -3.38 -21.18
CA VAL A 144 -12.24 -3.64 -19.84
C VAL A 144 -11.06 -3.88 -18.91
N CYS A 145 -10.90 -3.04 -17.90
CA CYS A 145 -9.91 -3.25 -16.87
C CYS A 145 -10.58 -3.81 -15.62
N VAL A 146 -10.01 -4.87 -15.06
CA VAL A 146 -10.42 -5.45 -13.78
C VAL A 146 -9.20 -5.53 -12.85
N VAL A 147 -9.40 -5.16 -11.59
CA VAL A 147 -8.39 -5.36 -10.54
C VAL A 147 -9.01 -6.08 -9.35
N GLU A 148 -8.23 -6.96 -8.75
CA GLU A 148 -8.62 -7.68 -7.54
C GLU A 148 -7.75 -7.26 -6.35
N GLY A 149 -8.27 -7.51 -5.16
CA GLY A 149 -7.58 -7.22 -3.92
C GLY A 149 -7.41 -5.73 -3.63
N GLY A 150 -6.50 -5.45 -2.70
CA GLY A 150 -6.30 -4.11 -2.16
C GLY A 150 -7.16 -3.83 -0.94
N LYS A 151 -6.55 -3.18 0.05
CA LYS A 151 -7.22 -2.66 1.25
C LYS A 151 -6.60 -1.31 1.60
N PRO A 152 -7.33 -0.19 1.55
CA PRO A 152 -8.74 -0.06 1.15
C PRO A 152 -9.01 -0.51 -0.29
N THR A 153 -10.28 -0.62 -0.66
CA THR A 153 -10.71 -0.92 -2.03
C THR A 153 -10.10 0.10 -3.01
N PRO A 154 -9.49 -0.33 -4.13
CA PRO A 154 -8.88 0.57 -5.09
C PRO A 154 -9.90 1.33 -5.94
N SER A 155 -9.44 2.44 -6.50
CA SER A 155 -10.05 3.14 -7.63
C SER A 155 -9.36 2.70 -8.93
N LEU A 156 -10.08 2.72 -10.05
CA LEU A 156 -9.53 2.47 -11.38
C LEU A 156 -9.63 3.71 -12.26
N THR A 157 -8.56 3.96 -13.02
CA THR A 157 -8.48 5.08 -13.97
C THR A 157 -7.84 4.63 -15.28
N TRP A 158 -8.33 5.14 -16.41
CA TRP A 158 -7.71 4.98 -17.72
C TRP A 158 -6.94 6.22 -18.12
N TRP A 159 -5.74 5.99 -18.64
CA TRP A 159 -4.86 7.02 -19.14
C TRP A 159 -4.43 6.69 -20.55
N ARG A 160 -4.30 7.71 -21.39
CA ARG A 160 -3.54 7.66 -22.63
C ARG A 160 -2.30 8.49 -22.42
N GLU A 161 -1.15 7.82 -22.38
CA GLU A 161 0.11 8.45 -21.98
C GLU A 161 -0.02 9.13 -20.60
N SER A 162 -0.05 10.47 -20.55
CA SER A 162 -0.23 11.25 -19.31
C SER A 162 -1.61 11.94 -19.19
N VAL A 163 -2.53 11.65 -20.12
CA VAL A 163 -3.87 12.26 -20.14
C VAL A 163 -4.88 11.28 -19.56
N LEU A 164 -5.58 11.70 -18.50
CA LEU A 164 -6.70 10.96 -17.93
C LEU A 164 -7.85 10.91 -18.94
N LEU A 165 -8.30 9.71 -19.27
CA LEU A 165 -9.42 9.47 -20.19
C LEU A 165 -10.71 9.18 -19.43
N ASP A 166 -10.64 8.40 -18.35
CA ASP A 166 -11.80 8.01 -17.55
C ASP A 166 -11.36 7.66 -16.13
N ASP A 167 -12.16 8.07 -15.15
CA ASP A 167 -12.02 7.79 -13.73
C ASP A 167 -13.27 7.15 -13.10
N SER A 168 -14.26 6.78 -13.93
CA SER A 168 -15.44 6.04 -13.49
C SER A 168 -15.09 4.59 -13.20
N TYR A 169 -15.65 3.98 -12.15
CA TYR A 169 -15.44 2.56 -11.88
C TYR A 169 -16.56 1.97 -11.06
N GLU A 170 -16.70 0.65 -11.15
CA GLU A 170 -17.75 -0.12 -10.52
C GLU A 170 -17.16 -1.25 -9.68
N MET A 171 -17.79 -1.51 -8.54
CA MET A 171 -17.49 -2.69 -7.73
C MET A 171 -18.17 -3.91 -8.34
N ILE A 172 -17.44 -5.00 -8.51
CA ILE A 172 -17.99 -6.26 -9.02
C ILE A 172 -17.98 -7.33 -7.94
N GLY A 173 -19.15 -7.95 -7.78
CA GLY A 173 -19.35 -9.03 -6.83
C GLY A 173 -19.18 -8.59 -5.38
N ASN A 174 -19.09 -9.57 -4.47
CA ASN A 174 -18.93 -9.32 -3.04
C ASN A 174 -17.46 -9.30 -2.59
N GLY A 175 -16.50 -9.46 -3.51
CA GLY A 175 -15.10 -9.79 -3.23
C GLY A 175 -14.10 -8.63 -3.30
N GLY A 176 -14.56 -7.38 -3.50
CA GLY A 176 -13.67 -6.22 -3.57
C GLY A 176 -13.00 -6.01 -4.93
N SER A 177 -13.37 -6.76 -5.96
CA SER A 177 -12.90 -6.54 -7.34
C SER A 177 -13.53 -5.27 -7.92
N VAL A 178 -12.76 -4.55 -8.72
CA VAL A 178 -13.17 -3.26 -9.32
C VAL A 178 -13.00 -3.35 -10.82
N ARG A 179 -13.94 -2.77 -11.57
CA ARG A 179 -13.92 -2.69 -13.03
C ARG A 179 -14.09 -1.27 -13.52
N ASN A 180 -13.35 -0.96 -14.59
CA ASN A 180 -13.60 0.21 -15.43
C ASN A 180 -13.60 -0.25 -16.89
N GLN A 181 -14.60 0.18 -17.67
CA GLN A 181 -14.67 -0.06 -19.10
C GLN A 181 -14.47 1.24 -19.90
N LEU A 182 -13.40 1.29 -20.68
CA LEU A 182 -13.13 2.37 -21.64
C LEU A 182 -13.62 1.98 -23.04
N GLU A 183 -14.36 2.89 -23.67
CA GLU A 183 -14.82 2.73 -25.05
C GLU A 183 -14.32 3.88 -25.93
N ILE A 184 -13.59 3.52 -26.98
CA ILE A 184 -13.16 4.44 -28.04
C ILE A 184 -14.05 4.19 -29.25
N GLN A 185 -14.91 5.16 -29.55
CA GLN A 185 -15.95 5.02 -30.58
C GLN A 185 -15.37 4.78 -31.99
N SER A 186 -14.24 5.42 -32.30
CA SER A 186 -13.64 5.37 -33.64
C SER A 186 -12.12 5.60 -33.59
N LEU A 187 -11.35 4.54 -33.82
CA LEU A 187 -9.88 4.61 -33.89
C LEU A 187 -9.41 5.48 -35.06
N GLN A 188 -8.47 6.38 -34.78
CA GLN A 188 -7.88 7.30 -35.74
C GLN A 188 -6.44 6.90 -36.07
N ARG A 189 -5.87 7.41 -37.17
CA ARG A 189 -4.46 7.12 -37.55
C ARG A 189 -3.45 7.45 -36.45
N HIS A 190 -3.71 8.49 -35.67
CA HIS A 190 -2.82 8.90 -34.57
C HIS A 190 -2.91 7.98 -33.35
N ASP A 191 -3.80 6.96 -33.37
CA ASP A 191 -3.88 5.91 -32.36
C ASP A 191 -2.92 4.74 -32.65
N LEU A 192 -2.21 4.75 -33.78
CA LEU A 192 -1.17 3.76 -34.07
C LEU A 192 -0.08 3.82 -32.98
N MET A 193 0.13 2.69 -32.32
CA MET A 193 1.02 2.51 -31.16
C MET A 193 0.65 3.39 -29.95
N ALA A 194 -0.58 3.93 -29.89
CA ALA A 194 -1.05 4.63 -28.71
C ALA A 194 -1.13 3.66 -27.52
N VAL A 195 -0.66 4.13 -26.36
CA VAL A 195 -0.59 3.34 -25.13
C VAL A 195 -1.73 3.74 -24.21
N PHE A 196 -2.59 2.77 -23.91
CA PHE A 196 -3.66 2.88 -22.92
C PHE A 196 -3.22 2.19 -21.63
N THR A 197 -3.27 2.93 -20.52
CA THR A 197 -2.87 2.46 -19.20
C THR A 197 -4.09 2.39 -18.31
N CYS A 198 -4.39 1.21 -17.79
CA CYS A 198 -5.29 1.09 -16.65
C CYS A 198 -4.46 1.13 -15.37
N GLN A 199 -4.80 2.05 -14.47
CA GLN A 199 -4.10 2.26 -13.20
C GLN A 199 -5.06 2.03 -12.03
N ALA A 200 -4.63 1.23 -11.07
CA ALA A 200 -5.31 0.96 -9.81
C ALA A 200 -4.58 1.62 -8.64
N SER A 201 -5.31 2.40 -7.84
CA SER A 201 -4.78 3.07 -6.65
C SER A 201 -5.77 3.03 -5.49
N ASN A 202 -5.29 2.69 -4.29
CA ASN A 202 -6.10 2.72 -3.08
C ASN A 202 -5.54 3.62 -1.97
N ASN A 203 -4.44 4.33 -2.23
CA ASN A 203 -3.78 5.21 -1.27
C ASN A 203 -2.81 6.18 -1.95
N ASN A 204 -2.16 7.05 -1.18
CA ASN A 204 -1.20 8.06 -1.67
C ASN A 204 0.24 7.85 -1.16
N ILE A 205 0.55 6.71 -0.52
CA ILE A 205 1.86 6.41 0.06
C ILE A 205 2.62 5.28 -0.66
N SER A 206 1.93 4.36 -1.33
CA SER A 206 2.51 3.33 -2.18
C SER A 206 2.32 3.68 -3.66
N MET A 207 3.18 3.11 -4.53
CA MET A 207 2.96 3.23 -5.97
C MET A 207 1.67 2.51 -6.38
N PRO A 208 0.89 3.09 -7.30
CA PRO A 208 -0.25 2.40 -7.88
C PRO A 208 0.21 1.24 -8.75
N THR A 209 -0.63 0.21 -8.88
CA THR A 209 -0.40 -0.85 -9.86
C THR A 209 -1.03 -0.48 -11.19
N TYR A 210 -0.44 -0.93 -12.28
CA TYR A 210 -0.95 -0.59 -13.61
C TYR A 210 -0.63 -1.69 -14.63
N THR A 211 -1.42 -1.69 -15.69
CA THR A 211 -1.21 -2.51 -16.88
C THR A 211 -1.44 -1.64 -18.10
N THR A 212 -0.64 -1.87 -19.14
CA THR A 212 -0.66 -1.09 -20.38
C THR A 212 -0.97 -1.97 -21.57
N VAL A 213 -1.66 -1.42 -22.54
CA VAL A 213 -1.88 -2.04 -23.84
C VAL A 213 -1.60 -1.02 -24.96
N SER A 214 -0.91 -1.47 -26.01
CA SER A 214 -0.60 -0.67 -27.20
C SER A 214 -1.50 -1.10 -28.35
N VAL A 215 -2.05 -0.14 -29.09
CA VAL A 215 -2.95 -0.42 -30.23
C VAL A 215 -2.19 -0.45 -31.54
N ASP A 216 -2.26 -1.55 -32.26
CA ASP A 216 -1.77 -1.66 -33.64
C ASP A 216 -2.89 -1.36 -34.65
N LEU A 217 -2.55 -0.61 -35.69
CA LEU A 217 -3.47 -0.26 -36.77
C LEU A 217 -2.93 -0.76 -38.11
N ASN A 218 -3.81 -1.33 -38.93
CA ASN A 218 -3.53 -1.61 -40.31
C ASN A 218 -3.17 -0.30 -41.04
N SER A 219 -1.94 -0.21 -41.53
CA SER A 219 -1.60 0.81 -42.52
C SER A 219 -2.36 0.51 -43.81
N SER A 220 -3.28 1.38 -44.20
CA SER A 220 -3.82 1.38 -45.56
C SER A 220 -2.66 1.70 -46.51
N GLN A 221 -2.02 0.65 -47.06
CA GLN A 221 -1.19 0.81 -48.25
C GLN A 221 -2.11 1.32 -49.35
N LYS A 222 -2.04 2.63 -49.65
CA LYS A 222 -2.67 3.16 -50.85
C LYS A 222 -2.10 2.37 -52.03
N SER A 223 -2.95 1.57 -52.66
CA SER A 223 -2.61 0.90 -53.92
C SER A 223 -2.14 1.98 -54.89
N ARG A 224 -0.85 1.93 -55.23
CA ARG A 224 -0.28 2.77 -56.28
C ARG A 224 -0.89 2.27 -57.59
N ALA A 225 -1.91 2.98 -58.09
CA ALA A 225 -2.49 2.68 -59.39
C ALA A 225 -1.37 2.71 -60.46
N PRO A 226 -1.23 1.68 -61.30
CA PRO A 226 -0.33 1.77 -62.44
C PRO A 226 -0.85 2.86 -63.40
N ALA A 227 0.06 3.74 -63.80
CA ALA A 227 -0.16 4.79 -64.79
C ALA A 227 -0.33 4.21 -66.19
#